data_AF-A0A3P9QGA4-F1
#
_entry.id   AF-A0A3P9QGA4-F1
#
_cell.length_a   1.000
_cell.length_b   1.000
_cell.length_c   1.000
_cell.angle_alpha   90.00
_cell.angle_beta   90.00
_cell.angle_gamma   90.00
#
_symmetry.space_group_name_H-M   'P 1'
#
loop_
_entity.id
_entity.type
_entity.pdbx_description
1 polymer ?
#
loop_
_entity_poly.entity_id
_entity_poly.type
_entity_poly.pdbx_seq_one_letter_code
_entity_poly.pdbx_strand_id
1 'polypeptide(L)' 'SEEILTQLLDGLEADGIFKRSEKEEILQKNPIRANKARDTIDAVMKKGQRACRLMIKRLHQIDPTLSNQLSLSSDSSDLG' A
#
# COMPACT_ATOMS: atom_id res chain seq x y z
N SER A 1 14.56 1.56 1.38
CA SER A 1 13.10 1.77 1.27
C SER A 1 12.39 0.81 0.28
N GLU A 2 13.04 -0.28 -0.19
CA GLU A 2 12.33 -1.45 -0.76
C GLU A 2 11.69 -2.29 0.36
N GLU A 3 12.36 -2.37 1.50
CA GLU A 3 11.89 -2.96 2.76
C GLU A 3 10.50 -2.47 3.19
N ILE A 4 10.22 -1.17 3.04
CA ILE A 4 8.92 -0.56 3.35
C ILE A 4 7.82 -1.20 2.49
N LEU A 5 8.11 -1.41 1.20
CA LEU A 5 7.15 -2.00 0.28
C LEU A 5 6.91 -3.48 0.62
N THR A 6 7.98 -4.22 0.95
CA THR A 6 7.88 -5.62 1.35
C THR A 6 7.09 -5.77 2.64
N GLN A 7 7.37 -4.96 3.67
CA GLN A 7 6.63 -4.96 4.93
C GLN A 7 5.15 -4.57 4.74
N LEU A 8 4.88 -3.61 3.84
CA LEU A 8 3.53 -3.24 3.48
C LEU A 8 2.77 -4.41 2.82
N LEU A 9 3.41 -5.08 1.86
CA LEU A 9 2.87 -6.25 1.18
C LEU A 9 2.64 -7.43 2.15
N ASP A 10 3.57 -7.67 3.07
CA ASP A 10 3.44 -8.67 4.13
C ASP A 10 2.23 -8.37 5.03
N GLY A 11 2.06 -7.11 5.43
CA GLY A 11 0.91 -6.68 6.22
C GLY A 11 -0.41 -6.87 5.48
N LEU A 12 -0.46 -6.50 4.20
CA LEU A 12 -1.64 -6.68 3.35
C LEU A 12 -1.95 -8.16 3.08
N GLU A 13 -0.93 -9.02 3.00
CA GLU A 13 -1.10 -10.47 2.94
C GLU A 13 -1.69 -11.01 4.25
N ALA A 14 -1.12 -10.60 5.39
CA ALA A 14 -1.57 -11.01 6.72
C ALA A 14 -3.01 -10.57 7.02
N ASP A 15 -3.37 -9.37 6.55
CA ASP A 15 -4.72 -8.82 6.68
C ASP A 15 -5.72 -9.47 5.68
N GLY A 16 -5.27 -10.40 4.83
CA GLY A 16 -6.09 -11.17 3.88
C GLY A 16 -6.51 -10.37 2.64
N ILE A 17 -5.90 -9.20 2.41
CA ILE A 17 -6.15 -8.37 1.23
C ILE A 17 -5.44 -8.98 0.02
N PHE A 18 -4.17 -9.34 0.19
CA PHE A 18 -3.41 -10.03 -0.84
C PHE A 18 -3.28 -11.51 -0.54
N LYS A 19 -3.36 -12.30 -1.61
CA LYS A 19 -2.90 -13.69 -1.58
C LYS A 19 -1.39 -13.73 -1.82
N ARG A 20 -0.71 -14.76 -1.31
CA ARG A 20 0.72 -15.02 -1.62
C ARG A 20 1.03 -14.95 -3.10
N SER A 21 0.15 -15.52 -3.92
CA SER A 21 0.29 -15.50 -5.38
C SER A 21 0.25 -14.08 -5.98
N GLU A 22 -0.61 -13.19 -5.48
CA GLU A 22 -0.69 -11.81 -5.97
C GLU A 22 0.55 -11.01 -5.56
N LYS A 23 1.02 -11.22 -4.32
CA LYS A 23 2.24 -10.61 -3.82
C LYS A 23 3.47 -11.07 -4.60
N GLU A 24 3.61 -12.38 -4.83
CA GLU A 24 4.68 -12.94 -5.66
C GLU A 24 4.62 -12.42 -7.08
N GLU A 25 3.42 -12.30 -7.66
CA GLU A 25 3.25 -11.72 -9.00
C GLU A 25 3.75 -10.29 -9.04
N ILE A 26 3.41 -9.43 -8.06
CA ILE A 26 3.89 -8.04 -7.98
C ILE A 26 5.41 -7.99 -7.77
N LEU A 27 5.97 -8.87 -6.94
CA LEU A 27 7.40 -8.94 -6.67
C LEU A 27 8.21 -9.45 -7.87
N GLN A 28 7.65 -10.39 -8.65
CA GLN A 28 8.28 -10.98 -9.82
C GLN A 28 8.05 -10.17 -11.11
N LYS A 29 6.91 -9.47 -11.26
CA LYS A 29 6.57 -8.74 -12.49
C LYS A 29 7.55 -7.64 -12.84
N ASN A 30 8.13 -6.99 -11.83
CA ASN A 30 8.91 -5.78 -12.05
C ASN A 30 10.15 -5.73 -11.16
N PRO A 31 11.37 -5.66 -11.72
CA PRO A 31 12.59 -5.42 -10.94
C PRO A 31 12.68 -3.94 -10.49
N ILE A 32 11.94 -3.04 -11.12
CA ILE A 32 11.96 -1.61 -10.82
C ILE A 32 11.06 -1.32 -9.62
N ARG A 33 11.67 -0.79 -8.56
CA ARG A 33 11.02 -0.46 -7.30
C ARG A 33 9.80 0.47 -7.43
N ALA A 34 9.86 1.46 -8.31
CA ALA A 34 8.73 2.36 -8.56
C ALA A 34 7.53 1.63 -9.20
N ASN A 35 7.78 0.68 -10.10
CA ASN A 35 6.73 -0.12 -10.71
C ASN A 35 6.09 -1.08 -9.68
N LYS A 36 6.88 -1.70 -8.80
CA LYS A 36 6.33 -2.54 -7.71
C LYS A 36 5.37 -1.75 -6.81
N ALA A 37 5.73 -0.51 -6.47
CA ALA A 37 4.86 0.35 -5.67
C ALA A 37 3.55 0.67 -6.38
N ARG A 38 3.62 0.99 -7.68
CA ARG A 38 2.46 1.25 -8.52
C ARG A 38 1.55 0.02 -8.66
N ASP A 39 2.14 -1.14 -8.94
CA ASP A 39 1.43 -2.42 -9.06
C ASP A 39 0.74 -2.79 -7.73
N THR A 40 1.39 -2.52 -6.59
CA THR A 40 0.81 -2.71 -5.26
C THR A 40 -0.40 -1.80 -5.06
N ILE A 41 -0.29 -0.51 -5.37
CA ILE A 41 -1.39 0.46 -5.26
C ILE A 41 -2.56 0.06 -6.16
N ASP A 42 -2.29 -0.29 -7.42
CA ASP A 42 -3.32 -0.72 -8.38
C ASP A 42 -4.03 -1.98 -7.89
N ALA A 43 -3.30 -2.94 -7.32
CA ALA A 43 -3.87 -4.16 -6.78
C ALA A 43 -4.71 -3.87 -5.52
N VAL A 44 -4.27 -2.98 -4.63
CA VAL A 44 -5.06 -2.52 -3.48
C VAL A 44 -6.33 -1.78 -3.93
N MET A 45 -6.24 -0.92 -4.94
CA MET A 45 -7.41 -0.22 -5.51
C MET A 45 -8.43 -1.20 -6.10
N LYS A 46 -7.97 -2.25 -6.79
CA LYS A 46 -8.85 -3.32 -7.33
C LYS A 46 -9.56 -4.12 -6.25
N LYS A 47 -8.97 -4.25 -5.06
CA LYS A 47 -9.59 -4.93 -3.89
C LYS A 47 -10.67 -4.08 -3.22
N GLY A 48 -10.61 -2.76 -3.41
CA GLY A 48 -11.60 -1.80 -2.95
C GLY A 48 -11.19 -1.01 -1.70
N GLN A 49 -12.09 -0.14 -1.26
CA GLN A 49 -11.82 0.89 -0.26
C GLN A 49 -11.32 0.38 1.10
N ARG A 50 -11.74 -0.84 1.50
CA ARG A 50 -11.23 -1.48 2.73
C ARG A 50 -9.73 -1.74 2.64
N ALA A 51 -9.26 -2.17 1.48
CA ALA A 51 -7.86 -2.46 1.26
C ALA A 51 -7.01 -1.20 1.25
N CYS A 52 -7.49 -0.14 0.57
CA CYS A 52 -6.85 1.17 0.58
C CYS A 52 -6.65 1.69 2.01
N ARG A 53 -7.71 1.71 2.84
CA ARG A 53 -7.60 2.18 4.24
C ARG A 53 -6.56 1.43 5.06
N LEU A 54 -6.48 0.11 4.86
CA LEU A 54 -5.53 -0.72 5.60
C LEU A 54 -4.09 -0.49 5.14
N MET A 55 -3.88 -0.41 3.82
CA MET A 55 -2.59 -0.04 3.22
C MET A 55 -2.07 1.27 3.81
N ILE A 56 -2.91 2.28 3.88
CA ILE A 56 -2.54 3.61 4.38
C ILE A 56 -2.16 3.54 5.86
N LYS A 57 -2.96 2.85 6.67
CA LYS A 57 -2.69 2.67 8.10
C LYS A 57 -1.34 1.98 8.33
N ARG A 58 -1.03 0.94 7.56
CA ARG A 58 0.26 0.24 7.62
C ARG A 58 1.41 1.12 7.12
N LEU A 59 1.22 1.81 6.00
CA LEU A 59 2.23 2.73 5.47
C LEU A 59 2.56 3.84 6.47
N HIS A 60 1.57 4.40 7.16
CA HIS A 60 1.78 5.41 8.18
C HIS A 60 2.59 4.90 9.38
N GLN A 61 2.41 3.62 9.75
CA GLN A 61 3.18 2.98 10.83
C GLN A 61 4.64 2.70 10.43
N ILE A 62 4.89 2.38 9.15
CA ILE A 62 6.23 2.04 8.66
C ILE A 62 7.00 3.32 8.25
N ASP A 63 6.33 4.22 7.53
CA ASP A 63 6.90 5.48 7.04
C ASP A 63 5.85 6.61 7.00
N PRO A 64 5.79 7.43 8.06
CA PRO A 64 4.87 8.58 8.11
C PRO A 64 5.20 9.63 7.03
N THR A 65 6.44 9.70 6.55
CA THR A 65 6.87 10.63 5.49
C THR A 65 6.23 10.26 4.15
N LEU A 66 6.27 8.97 3.81
CA LEU A 66 5.66 8.42 2.60
C LEU A 66 4.13 8.47 2.68
N SER A 67 3.55 8.23 3.87
CA SER A 67 2.13 8.44 4.13
C SER A 67 1.71 9.90 3.88
N ASN A 68 2.54 10.85 4.30
CA ASN A 68 2.29 12.28 4.07
C ASN A 68 2.47 12.67 2.59
N GLN A 69 3.41 12.04 1.87
CA GLN A 69 3.59 12.25 0.42
C GLN A 69 2.46 11.66 -0.43
N LEU A 70 1.85 10.56 0.02
CA LEU A 70 0.64 10.01 -0.57
C LEU A 70 -0.61 10.83 -0.21
N SER A 71 -0.45 11.88 0.61
CA SER A 71 -1.45 12.90 0.93
C SER A 71 -2.87 12.35 1.06
N LEU A 72 -3.02 11.35 1.91
CA LEU A 72 -4.26 11.13 2.64
C LEU A 72 -4.18 11.91 3.95
N SER A 73 -3.70 13.15 3.87
CA SER A 73 -4.19 14.17 4.79
C SER A 73 -5.69 14.01 4.69
N SER A 74 -6.29 13.55 5.78
CA SER A 74 -7.71 13.74 5.98
C SER A 74 -7.87 15.24 5.93
N ASP A 75 -8.08 15.77 4.72
CA ASP A 75 -8.70 17.05 4.55
C ASP A 75 -10.15 16.76 4.91
N SER A 76 -10.38 16.56 6.21
CA SER A 76 -11.60 17.01 6.84
C SER A 76 -11.53 18.54 6.81
N SER A 77 -11.54 19.12 5.62
CA SER A 77 -12.24 20.36 5.38
C SER A 77 -13.73 19.98 5.44
N ASP A 78 -14.19 19.60 6.64
CA ASP A 78 -15.59 19.66 6.97
C ASP A 78 -15.81 20.99 7.69
N LEU A 79 -16.78 21.70 7.15
CA LEU A 79 -17.08 23.11 7.35
C LEU A 79 -17.50 23.38 8.80
N GLY A 80 -17.05 24.50 9.36
CA GLY A 80 -17.50 25.01 10.66
C GLY A 80 -16.73 26.22 11.13
#